data_AF-A0A952WC83-F1
#
_entry.id   AF-A0A952WC83-F1
#
_cell.length_a   1.000
_cell.length_b   1.000
_cell.length_c   1.000
_cell.angle_alpha   90.00
_cell.angle_beta   90.00
_cell.angle_gamma   90.00
#
_symmetry.space_group_name_H-M   'P 1'
#
loop_
_entity.id
_entity.type
_entity.pdbx_description
1 polymer ?
#
loop_
_entity_poly.entity_id
_entity_poly.type
_entity_poly.pdbx_seq_one_letter_code
_entity_poly.pdbx_strand_id
1 'polypeptide(L)'
;MLHLAKKGDLGEYLFWVGAAIGCIVLATLVILWYRRKVLGPQGLDENVSLLDELRAMKARGEISEEEYDATRHAMASRAAGKPRTPAGPRGVGADRVAPPGFDLTGAPLPEPEKPDSGDQRV
;
A
#
# COMPACT_ATOMS: atom_id res chain seq x y z
N MET A 1 18.45 53.31 13.01
CA MET A 1 17.44 54.05 12.23
C MET A 1 16.16 53.22 12.22
N LEU A 2 15.25 53.50 13.15
CA LEU A 2 13.94 52.86 13.20
C LEU A 2 13.16 53.37 11.99
N HIS A 3 12.86 52.48 11.04
CA HIS A 3 11.95 52.78 9.95
C HIS A 3 10.60 53.17 10.58
N LEU A 4 10.30 54.47 10.51
CA LEU A 4 8.99 55.03 10.78
C LEU A 4 8.05 54.33 9.80
N ALA A 5 7.31 53.33 10.28
CA ALA A 5 6.35 52.59 9.48
C ALA A 5 5.33 53.59 8.93
N LYS A 6 5.46 53.89 7.64
CA LYS A 6 4.48 54.68 6.90
C LYS A 6 3.19 53.85 7.00
N LYS A 7 2.18 54.36 7.70
CA LYS A 7 0.92 53.63 7.95
C LYS A 7 0.22 53.14 6.67
N GLY A 8 0.62 53.64 5.50
CA GLY A 8 0.17 53.16 4.19
C GLY A 8 0.77 51.80 3.77
N ASP A 9 1.97 51.46 4.21
CA ASP A 9 2.70 50.28 3.70
C ASP A 9 2.09 48.99 4.27
N LEU A 10 1.64 49.00 5.53
CA LEU A 10 1.07 47.81 6.17
C LEU A 10 -0.20 47.33 5.46
N GLY A 11 -1.08 48.25 5.04
CA GLY A 11 -2.29 47.91 4.29
C GLY A 11 -1.97 47.31 2.93
N GLU A 12 -0.97 47.85 2.24
CA GLU A 12 -0.49 47.34 0.95
C GLU A 12 0.13 45.95 1.08
N TYR A 13 0.98 45.72 2.10
CA TYR A 13 1.55 44.40 2.37
C TYR A 13 0.49 43.36 2.72
N LEU A 14 -0.49 43.70 3.57
CA LEU A 14 -1.58 42.79 3.92
C LEU A 14 -2.43 42.41 2.71
N PHE A 15 -2.68 43.37 1.82
CA PHE A 15 -3.39 43.12 0.56
C PHE A 15 -2.62 42.14 -0.34
N TRP A 16 -1.31 42.37 -0.55
CA TRP A 16 -0.46 41.48 -1.35
C TRP A 16 -0.32 40.08 -0.76
N VAL A 17 -0.16 39.97 0.57
CA VAL A 17 -0.10 38.68 1.27
C VAL A 17 -1.44 37.95 1.13
N GLY A 18 -2.56 38.64 1.31
CA GLY A 18 -3.89 38.07 1.11
C GLY A 18 -4.10 37.59 -0.32
N ALA A 19 -3.69 38.38 -1.31
CA ALA A 19 -3.76 38.02 -2.72
C ALA A 19 -2.91 36.78 -3.05
N ALA A 20 -1.70 36.69 -2.50
CA ALA A 20 -0.82 35.53 -2.68
C ALA A 20 -1.43 34.25 -2.09
N ILE A 21 -1.95 34.32 -0.86
CA ILE A 21 -2.64 33.19 -0.20
C ILE A 21 -3.86 32.77 -1.03
N GLY A 22 -4.67 33.73 -1.46
CA GLY A 22 -5.84 33.48 -2.31
C GLY A 22 -5.45 32.76 -3.61
N CYS A 23 -4.36 33.18 -4.25
CA CYS A 23 -3.87 32.55 -5.48
C CYS A 23 -3.44 31.10 -5.26
N ILE A 24 -2.74 30.79 -4.16
CA ILE A 24 -2.33 29.42 -3.81
C ILE A 24 -3.55 28.53 -3.53
N VAL A 25 -4.52 29.03 -2.76
CA VAL A 25 -5.75 28.29 -2.47
C VAL A 25 -6.52 28.02 -3.76
N LEU A 26 -6.64 29.03 -4.64
CA LEU A 26 -7.30 28.89 -5.93
C LEU A 26 -6.60 27.85 -6.81
N ALA A 27 -5.26 27.91 -6.91
CA ALA A 27 -4.47 26.95 -7.67
C ALA A 27 -4.67 25.52 -7.14
N THR A 28 -4.68 25.35 -5.81
CA THR A 28 -4.94 24.06 -5.17
C THR A 28 -6.35 23.55 -5.49
N LEU A 29 -7.35 24.44 -5.43
CA LEU A 29 -8.73 24.10 -5.77
C LEU A 29 -8.86 23.67 -7.23
N VAL A 30 -8.20 24.37 -8.15
CA VAL A 30 -8.17 24.06 -9.58
C VAL A 30 -7.51 22.71 -9.81
N ILE A 31 -6.40 22.40 -9.14
CA ILE A 31 -5.75 21.09 -9.24
C ILE A 31 -6.69 19.99 -8.74
N LEU A 32 -7.37 20.17 -7.61
CA LEU A 32 -8.33 19.20 -7.09
C LEU A 32 -9.53 19.02 -8.03
N TRP A 33 -10.02 20.10 -8.61
CA TRP A 33 -11.14 20.07 -9.56
C TRP A 33 -10.74 19.40 -10.86
N TYR A 34 -9.56 19.72 -11.40
CA TYR A 34 -9.00 19.09 -12.59
C TYR A 34 -8.74 17.60 -12.35
N ARG A 35 -8.13 17.25 -11.21
CA ARG A 35 -7.94 15.86 -10.79
C ARG A 35 -9.26 15.12 -10.72
N ARG A 36 -10.30 15.71 -10.12
CA ARG A 36 -11.64 15.11 -10.06
C ARG A 36 -12.26 14.93 -11.44
N LYS A 37 -12.04 15.87 -12.35
CA LYS A 37 -12.58 15.84 -13.72
C LYS A 37 -11.86 14.82 -14.61
N VAL A 38 -10.54 14.68 -14.48
CA VAL A 38 -9.72 13.79 -15.32
C VAL A 38 -9.67 12.37 -14.77
N LEU A 39 -9.56 12.18 -13.45
CA LEU A 39 -9.49 10.85 -12.87
C LEU A 39 -10.87 10.27 -12.56
N GLY A 40 -11.93 11.07 -12.58
CA GLY A 40 -13.27 10.63 -12.19
C GLY A 40 -13.32 10.06 -10.75
N PRO A 41 -14.51 9.85 -10.19
CA PRO A 41 -14.66 9.12 -8.94
C PRO A 41 -14.52 7.60 -9.17
N GLN A 42 -13.38 7.13 -9.68
CA GLN A 42 -13.15 5.69 -9.93
C GLN A 42 -13.28 4.85 -8.65
N GLY A 43 -12.97 5.43 -7.48
CA GLY A 43 -12.99 4.68 -6.21
C GLY A 43 -14.36 4.30 -5.66
N LEU A 44 -15.48 4.82 -6.16
CA LEU A 44 -16.82 4.43 -5.67
C LEU A 44 -17.57 3.54 -6.66
N ASP A 45 -17.55 3.87 -7.95
CA ASP A 45 -18.26 3.08 -8.97
C ASP A 45 -17.57 1.74 -9.27
N GLU A 46 -16.23 1.69 -9.23
CA GLU A 46 -15.48 0.45 -9.48
C GLU A 46 -15.71 -0.59 -8.37
N ASN A 47 -15.83 -0.15 -7.11
CA ASN A 47 -16.16 -1.03 -5.99
C ASN A 47 -17.60 -1.57 -6.08
N VAL A 48 -18.55 -0.78 -6.59
CA VAL A 48 -19.92 -1.24 -6.82
C VAL A 48 -19.94 -2.29 -7.93
N SER A 49 -19.23 -2.05 -9.03
CA SER A 49 -19.11 -3.01 -10.14
C SER A 49 -18.48 -4.34 -9.70
N LEU A 50 -17.42 -4.30 -8.87
CA LEU A 50 -16.76 -5.52 -8.35
C LEU A 50 -17.64 -6.30 -7.36
N LEU A 51 -18.44 -5.63 -6.54
CA LEU A 51 -19.38 -6.30 -5.63
C LEU A 51 -20.52 -6.99 -6.39
N ASP A 52 -20.98 -6.40 -7.50
CA ASP A 52 -21.98 -7.02 -8.36
C ASP A 52 -21.41 -8.25 -9.08
N GLU A 53 -20.15 -8.22 -9.49
CA GLU A 53 -19.45 -9.39 -10.04
C GLU A 53 -19.31 -10.53 -9.01
N LEU A 54 -18.93 -10.20 -7.76
CA LEU A 54 -18.90 -11.18 -6.66
C LEU A 54 -20.28 -11.78 -6.37
N ARG A 55 -21.35 -10.97 -6.43
CA ARG A 55 -22.72 -11.45 -6.25
C ARG A 55 -23.11 -12.40 -7.38
N ALA A 56 -22.69 -12.12 -8.61
CA ALA A 56 -22.91 -13.00 -9.76
C ALA A 56 -22.14 -14.33 -9.60
N MET A 57 -20.89 -14.31 -9.14
CA MET A 57 -20.12 -15.53 -8.83
C MET A 57 -20.80 -16.39 -7.76
N LYS A 58 -21.31 -15.76 -6.68
CA LYS A 58 -22.09 -16.47 -5.64
C LYS A 58 -23.34 -17.12 -6.24
N ALA A 59 -24.08 -16.39 -7.07
CA ALA A 59 -25.29 -16.91 -7.71
C ALA A 59 -25.00 -18.08 -8.66
N ARG A 60 -23.82 -18.12 -9.28
CA ARG A 60 -23.34 -19.25 -10.09
C ARG A 60 -22.81 -20.42 -9.25
N GLY A 61 -22.66 -20.25 -7.94
CA GLY A 61 -22.10 -21.27 -7.04
C GLY A 61 -20.59 -21.43 -7.16
N GLU A 62 -19.88 -20.46 -7.75
CA GLU A 62 -18.41 -20.50 -7.91
C GLU A 62 -17.67 -20.20 -6.60
N ILE A 63 -18.35 -19.60 -5.63
CA ILE A 63 -17.81 -19.27 -4.31
C ILE A 63 -18.77 -19.68 -3.21
N SER A 64 -18.22 -20.11 -2.09
CA SER A 64 -19.01 -20.40 -0.89
C SER A 64 -19.49 -19.11 -0.21
N GLU A 65 -20.50 -19.24 0.65
CA GLU A 65 -21.04 -18.10 1.40
C GLU A 65 -20.01 -17.50 2.37
N GLU A 66 -19.17 -18.35 2.96
CA GLU A 66 -18.08 -17.94 3.85
C GLU A 66 -17.00 -17.12 3.12
N GLU A 67 -16.63 -17.53 1.91
CA GLU A 67 -15.66 -16.81 1.07
C GLU A 67 -16.20 -15.46 0.58
N TYR A 68 -17.49 -15.40 0.26
CA TYR A 68 -18.15 -14.16 -0.12
C TYR A 68 -18.13 -13.15 1.04
N ASP A 69 -18.48 -13.57 2.26
CA ASP A 69 -18.52 -12.68 3.41
C ASP A 69 -17.12 -12.22 3.84
N ALA A 70 -16.12 -13.10 3.79
CA ALA A 70 -14.73 -12.75 4.05
C ALA A 70 -14.22 -11.69 3.05
N THR A 71 -14.54 -11.85 1.77
CA THR A 71 -14.12 -10.94 0.71
C THR A 71 -14.84 -9.59 0.81
N ARG A 72 -16.16 -9.61 1.04
CA ARG A 72 -16.97 -8.41 1.25
C ARG A 72 -16.47 -7.59 2.44
N HIS A 73 -16.17 -8.24 3.56
CA HIS A 73 -15.63 -7.59 4.75
C HIS A 73 -14.24 -6.98 4.49
N ALA A 74 -13.37 -7.69 3.75
CA ALA A 74 -12.06 -7.18 3.36
C ALA A 74 -12.13 -5.97 2.41
N MET A 75 -13.13 -5.90 1.53
CA MET A 75 -13.35 -4.73 0.66
C MET A 75 -13.96 -3.55 1.43
N ALA A 76 -14.96 -3.79 2.28
CA ALA A 76 -15.60 -2.75 3.08
C ALA A 76 -14.60 -2.03 4.01
N SER A 77 -13.67 -2.79 4.62
CA SER A 77 -12.61 -2.23 5.46
C SER A 77 -11.61 -1.36 4.70
N ARG A 78 -11.36 -1.65 3.40
CA ARG A 78 -10.54 -0.79 2.53
C ARG A 78 -11.27 0.49 2.13
N ALA A 79 -12.55 0.38 1.76
CA ALA A 79 -13.37 1.53 1.37
C ALA A 79 -13.57 2.54 2.52
N ALA A 80 -13.61 2.06 3.77
CA ALA A 80 -13.68 2.91 4.97
C ALA A 80 -12.40 3.73 5.27
N GLY A 81 -11.36 3.63 4.43
CA GLY A 81 -10.14 4.41 4.57
C GLY A 81 -9.33 4.07 5.83
N LYS A 82 -9.58 2.91 6.46
CA LYS A 82 -8.82 2.46 7.62
C LYS A 82 -7.37 2.23 7.15
N PRO A 83 -6.37 2.97 7.66
CA PRO A 83 -4.98 2.73 7.28
C PRO A 83 -4.65 1.29 7.69
N ARG A 84 -4.12 0.52 6.74
CA ARG A 84 -3.53 -0.78 7.06
C ARG A 84 -2.47 -0.52 8.12
N THR A 85 -2.63 -1.06 9.32
CA THR A 85 -1.45 -1.51 10.06
C THR A 85 -0.76 -2.48 9.10
N PRO A 86 0.49 -2.23 8.66
CA PRO A 86 1.16 -3.15 7.76
C PRO A 86 1.18 -4.49 8.47
N ALA A 87 0.38 -5.44 7.98
CA ALA A 87 0.56 -6.82 8.33
C ALA A 87 1.97 -7.13 7.81
N GLY A 88 2.92 -7.30 8.73
CA GLY A 88 4.20 -7.90 8.42
C GLY A 88 3.95 -9.18 7.61
N PRO A 89 4.89 -9.56 6.72
CA PRO A 89 4.68 -10.66 5.79
C PRO A 89 4.11 -11.85 6.56
N ARG A 90 2.85 -12.19 6.27
CA ARG A 90 2.18 -13.34 6.86
C ARG A 90 2.94 -14.56 6.35
N GLY A 91 3.90 -15.02 7.14
CA GLY A 91 4.46 -16.34 7.02
C GLY A 91 3.32 -17.33 7.21
N VAL A 92 2.81 -17.85 6.11
CA VAL A 92 2.09 -19.12 6.11
C VAL A 92 3.17 -20.18 6.15
N GLY A 93 3.19 -20.95 7.24
CA GLY A 93 4.28 -21.86 7.58
C GLY A 93 4.47 -23.02 6.61
N ALA A 94 5.56 -23.74 6.86
CA ALA A 94 5.93 -25.06 6.30
C ALA A 94 6.33 -25.11 4.82
N ASP A 95 7.46 -24.46 4.50
CA ASP A 95 8.55 -25.08 3.70
C ASP A 95 9.61 -24.00 3.43
N ARG A 96 10.51 -23.81 4.38
CA ARG A 96 11.76 -23.12 4.07
C ARG A 96 12.75 -24.21 3.68
N VAL A 97 13.03 -24.31 2.40
CA VAL A 97 14.09 -25.17 1.85
C VAL A 97 15.29 -24.28 1.62
N ALA A 98 16.42 -24.63 2.25
CA ALA A 98 17.66 -23.91 2.02
C ALA A 98 18.27 -24.24 0.65
N PRO A 99 19.09 -23.34 0.09
CA PRO A 99 19.85 -23.60 -1.12
C PRO A 99 20.73 -24.85 -0.97
N PRO A 100 20.89 -25.68 -2.02
CA PRO A 100 21.67 -26.91 -1.95
C PRO A 100 23.12 -26.62 -1.54
N GLY A 101 23.60 -27.33 -0.51
CA GLY A 101 24.92 -27.12 0.09
C GLY A 101 24.94 -26.18 1.29
N PHE A 102 23.82 -25.51 1.59
CA PHE A 102 23.66 -24.64 2.76
C PHE A 102 22.51 -25.10 3.65
N ASP A 103 22.62 -24.85 4.94
CA ASP A 103 21.57 -25.11 5.91
C ASP A 103 20.53 -23.97 5.93
N LEU A 104 19.45 -24.14 6.72
CA LEU A 104 18.37 -23.14 6.88
C LEU A 104 18.83 -21.83 7.53
N THR A 105 20.05 -21.78 8.04
CA THR A 105 20.68 -20.59 8.63
C THR A 105 21.61 -19.89 7.64
N GLY A 106 21.93 -20.53 6.51
CA GLY A 106 22.84 -20.01 5.48
C GLY A 106 24.30 -20.40 5.70
N ALA A 107 24.59 -21.37 6.58
CA ALA A 107 25.94 -21.92 6.76
C ALA A 107 26.16 -23.14 5.82
N PRO A 108 27.37 -23.34 5.28
CA PRO A 108 27.66 -24.50 4.43
C PRO A 108 27.60 -25.80 5.25
N LEU A 109 27.01 -26.87 4.67
CA LEU A 109 26.91 -28.16 5.36
C LEU A 109 28.30 -28.79 5.59
N PRO A 110 28.55 -29.44 6.74
CA PRO A 110 29.78 -30.19 6.99
C PRO A 110 29.89 -31.37 6.02
N GLU A 111 31.08 -31.56 5.43
CA GLU A 111 31.33 -32.66 4.52
C GLU A 111 31.26 -34.01 5.27
N PRO A 112 30.61 -35.05 4.70
CA PRO A 112 30.56 -36.36 5.32
C PRO A 112 31.97 -36.95 5.36
N GLU A 113 32.46 -37.22 6.56
CA GLU A 113 33.74 -37.88 6.81
C GLU A 113 33.74 -39.24 6.10
N LYS A 114 34.62 -39.41 5.09
CA LYS A 114 34.73 -40.65 4.33
C LYS A 114 35.11 -41.79 5.28
N PRO A 115 34.40 -42.93 5.29
CA PRO A 115 34.81 -44.08 6.08
C PRO A 115 36.18 -44.54 5.60
N ASP A 116 37.09 -44.70 6.56
CA ASP A 116 38.45 -45.18 6.39
C ASP A 116 38.40 -46.55 5.70
N SER A 117 38.58 -46.56 4.37
CA SER A 117 38.69 -47.77 3.57
C SER A 117 40.10 -48.32 3.71
N GLY A 118 40.43 -48.75 4.92
CA GLY A 118 41.48 -49.72 5.13
C GLY A 118 40.97 -51.07 4.63
N ASP A 119 41.32 -51.47 3.41
CA ASP A 119 41.55 -52.90 3.17
C ASP A 119 42.47 -53.22 1.99
N GLN A 120 43.51 -53.96 2.36
CA GLN A 120 44.11 -55.12 1.69
C GLN A 120 44.27 -55.15 0.17
N ARG A 121 45.55 -55.25 -0.22
CA ARG A 121 46.18 -56.33 -1.01
C ARG A 121 47.61 -55.84 -1.36
N VAL A 122 48.69 -56.60 -1.16
CA VAL A 122 48.93 -58.05 -1.27
C VAL A 122 49.96 -58.47 -0.21
#